data_AF-A0A1H4E1U9-F1
#
_entry.id   AF-A0A1H4E1U9-F1
#
_cell.length_a   1.000
_cell.length_b   1.000
_cell.length_c   1.000
_cell.angle_alpha   90.00
_cell.angle_beta   90.00
_cell.angle_gamma   90.00
#
_symmetry.space_group_name_H-M   'P 1'
#
loop_
_entity.id
_entity.type
_entity.pdbx_description
1 polymer ?
#
loop_
_entity_poly.entity_id
_entity_poly.type
_entity_poly.pdbx_seq_one_letter_code
_entity_poly.pdbx_strand_id
1 'polypeptide(L)'
;MPRLVLLPGLACDERLWEAQLPVLRPTLDVRVTDVHMRHDRIEAMATALLAEHPGPLVLCGASMGGMIAMEATRQAPDRIVGLALLGTNARPETPDMAELRESAIELFERGEARDVIELNAAFAFHPAQARDAALVRRYVDLVLDAGAAQLIRQNRALMARPDARPHLANLRCPTLVLCGDGDRLTPPECSREIASLMPHAELVWVAECGHMLTMEKPAFVNATLGPWVQRVIEAA
;
A
#
# COMPACT_ATOMS: atom_id res chain seq x y z
N MET A 1 22.77 -9.14 -1.29
CA MET A 1 21.46 -9.42 -1.93
C MET A 1 20.45 -8.46 -1.35
N PRO A 2 19.68 -7.73 -2.18
CA PRO A 2 18.64 -6.83 -1.69
C PRO A 2 17.56 -7.56 -0.89
N ARG A 3 17.04 -6.92 0.15
CA ARG A 3 15.92 -7.42 0.96
C ARG A 3 14.60 -6.91 0.39
N LEU A 4 13.57 -7.75 0.34
CA LEU A 4 12.20 -7.34 0.06
C LEU A 4 11.52 -6.89 1.36
N VAL A 5 11.05 -5.65 1.41
CA VAL A 5 10.22 -5.14 2.50
C VAL A 5 8.80 -4.93 1.99
N LEU A 6 7.84 -5.59 2.61
CA LEU A 6 6.40 -5.45 2.34
C LEU A 6 5.81 -4.44 3.32
N LEU A 7 5.11 -3.42 2.80
CA LEU A 7 4.53 -2.33 3.56
C LEU A 7 3.00 -2.43 3.49
N PRO A 8 2.32 -2.80 4.59
CA PRO A 8 0.86 -2.87 4.62
C PRO A 8 0.17 -1.51 4.40
N GLY A 9 -1.10 -1.56 4.02
CA GLY A 9 -1.97 -0.40 3.94
C GLY A 9 -2.47 0.09 5.30
N LEU A 10 -3.32 1.13 5.28
CA LEU A 10 -3.95 1.68 6.47
C LEU A 10 -4.65 0.58 7.28
N ALA A 11 -4.40 0.56 8.59
CA ALA A 11 -4.92 -0.38 9.59
C ALA A 11 -4.68 -1.87 9.31
N CYS A 12 -3.95 -2.21 8.25
CA CYS A 12 -3.56 -3.58 7.96
C CYS A 12 -2.23 -3.94 8.63
N ASP A 13 -1.95 -5.23 8.72
CA ASP A 13 -0.69 -5.78 9.21
C ASP A 13 -0.18 -6.90 8.29
N GLU A 14 0.66 -7.81 8.79
CA GLU A 14 1.17 -8.97 8.06
C GLU A 14 0.09 -9.84 7.42
N ARG A 15 -1.12 -9.88 7.98
CA ARG A 15 -2.26 -10.64 7.43
C ARG A 15 -2.65 -10.18 6.02
N LEU A 16 -2.37 -8.93 5.65
CA LEU A 16 -2.58 -8.45 4.27
C LEU A 16 -1.78 -9.25 3.24
N TRP A 17 -0.66 -9.84 3.65
CA TRP A 17 0.29 -10.56 2.82
C TRP A 17 0.20 -12.08 3.02
N GLU A 18 -0.84 -12.60 3.69
CA GLU A 18 -0.96 -14.02 4.06
C GLU A 18 -0.82 -14.96 2.86
N ALA A 19 -1.31 -14.54 1.69
CA ALA A 19 -1.25 -15.33 0.46
C ALA A 19 0.07 -15.15 -0.31
N GLN A 20 0.79 -14.05 -0.09
CA GLN A 20 2.04 -13.72 -0.78
C GLN A 20 3.24 -14.35 -0.07
N LEU A 21 3.26 -14.32 1.27
CA LEU A 21 4.41 -14.75 2.07
C LEU A 21 4.86 -16.19 1.81
N PRO A 22 3.97 -17.21 1.71
CA PRO A 22 4.40 -18.58 1.43
C PRO A 22 5.06 -18.76 0.07
N VAL A 23 4.77 -17.88 -0.90
CA VAL A 23 5.34 -17.92 -2.26
C VAL A 23 6.67 -17.15 -2.31
N LEU A 24 6.77 -16.03 -1.59
CA LEU A 24 7.96 -15.16 -1.64
C LEU A 24 9.10 -15.64 -0.73
N ARG A 25 8.78 -16.05 0.51
CA ARG A 25 9.79 -16.43 1.54
C ARG A 25 10.73 -17.58 1.15
N PRO A 26 10.34 -18.58 0.35
CA PRO A 26 11.26 -19.66 -0.03
C PRO A 26 12.47 -19.20 -0.85
N THR A 27 12.38 -18.06 -1.55
CA THR A 27 13.42 -17.61 -2.49
C THR A 27 13.97 -16.22 -2.18
N LEU A 28 13.37 -15.48 -1.25
CA LEU A 28 13.68 -14.07 -0.98
C LEU A 28 13.83 -13.83 0.54
N ASP A 29 14.73 -12.92 0.94
CA ASP A 29 14.71 -12.34 2.29
C ASP A 29 13.56 -11.32 2.37
N VAL A 30 12.43 -11.76 2.92
CA VAL A 30 11.19 -10.97 3.01
C VAL A 30 10.95 -10.50 4.44
N ARG A 31 10.70 -9.22 4.61
CA ARG A 31 10.24 -8.61 5.87
C ARG A 31 8.93 -7.88 5.65
N VAL A 32 8.00 -8.00 6.60
CA VAL A 32 6.84 -7.12 6.68
C VAL A 32 7.15 -6.07 7.74
N THR A 33 7.02 -4.81 7.40
CA THR A 33 7.22 -3.70 8.34
C THR A 33 5.90 -3.32 9.02
N ASP A 34 6.01 -2.70 10.19
CA ASP A 34 4.90 -2.16 10.97
C ASP A 34 5.08 -0.64 11.26
N VAL A 35 6.00 0.03 10.55
CA VAL A 35 6.30 1.46 10.80
C VAL A 35 5.07 2.36 10.69
N HIS A 36 4.10 2.01 9.83
CA HIS A 36 2.84 2.73 9.68
C HIS A 36 1.97 2.64 10.93
N MET A 37 2.19 1.63 11.78
CA MET A 37 1.50 1.49 13.06
C MET A 37 2.14 2.33 14.17
N ARG A 38 3.44 2.62 14.06
CA ARG A 38 4.25 3.23 15.13
C ARG A 38 4.48 4.74 14.98
N HIS A 39 4.25 5.29 13.80
CA HIS A 39 4.48 6.70 13.50
C HIS A 39 3.21 7.39 12.97
N ASP A 40 3.20 8.72 12.93
CA ASP A 40 2.02 9.56 12.62
C ASP A 40 2.21 10.45 11.37
N ARG A 41 3.34 10.30 10.68
CA ARG A 41 3.66 10.99 9.43
C ARG A 41 4.31 10.05 8.43
N ILE A 42 3.95 10.18 7.15
CA ILE A 42 4.53 9.35 6.07
C ILE A 42 6.05 9.51 6.00
N GLU A 43 6.58 10.72 6.19
CA GLU A 43 8.02 10.97 6.18
C GLU A 43 8.75 10.27 7.34
N ALA A 44 8.14 10.29 8.54
CA ALA A 44 8.70 9.62 9.72
C ALA A 44 8.65 8.09 9.57
N MET A 45 7.57 7.54 9.01
CA MET A 45 7.45 6.12 8.70
C MET A 45 8.55 5.67 7.72
N ALA A 46 8.80 6.44 6.67
CA ALA A 46 9.86 6.17 5.70
C ALA A 46 11.26 6.25 6.33
N THR A 47 11.52 7.26 7.17
CA THR A 47 12.78 7.38 7.90
C THR A 47 13.02 6.18 8.83
N ALA A 48 12.00 5.75 9.58
CA ALA A 48 12.08 4.58 10.45
C ALA A 48 12.35 3.29 9.66
N LEU A 49 11.63 3.08 8.55
CA LEU A 49 11.84 1.94 7.65
C LEU A 49 13.28 1.86 7.13
N LEU A 50 13.84 2.99 6.70
CA LEU A 50 15.20 3.06 6.20
C LEU A 50 16.24 2.79 7.30
N ALA A 51 15.97 3.17 8.55
CA ALA A 51 16.84 2.91 9.69
C ALA A 51 16.82 1.43 10.11
N GLU A 52 15.65 0.79 10.08
CA GLU A 52 15.47 -0.60 10.52
C GLU A 52 15.94 -1.64 9.50
N HIS A 53 16.05 -1.26 8.22
CA HIS A 53 16.42 -2.16 7.14
C HIS A 53 17.67 -1.66 6.39
N PRO A 54 18.89 -1.84 6.94
CA PRO A 54 20.12 -1.40 6.28
C PRO A 54 20.39 -2.14 4.96
N GLY A 55 21.13 -1.49 4.06
CA GLY A 55 21.53 -2.05 2.76
C GLY A 55 20.54 -1.75 1.61
N PRO A 56 20.72 -2.42 0.45
CA PRO A 56 19.83 -2.29 -0.70
C PRO A 56 18.48 -2.97 -0.45
N LEU A 57 17.39 -2.32 -0.86
CA LEU A 57 16.02 -2.73 -0.60
C LEU A 57 15.19 -2.77 -1.88
N VAL A 58 14.32 -3.78 -1.97
CA VAL A 58 13.12 -3.75 -2.82
C VAL A 58 11.95 -3.44 -1.89
N LEU A 59 11.18 -2.39 -2.20
CA LEU A 59 10.01 -2.02 -1.42
C LEU A 59 8.75 -2.41 -2.17
N CYS A 60 7.81 -3.06 -1.49
CA CYS A 60 6.48 -3.38 -2.04
C CYS A 60 5.40 -2.84 -1.10
N GLY A 61 4.76 -1.75 -1.50
CA GLY A 61 3.78 -1.06 -0.67
C GLY A 61 2.36 -1.14 -1.23
N ALA A 62 1.41 -1.49 -0.37
CA ALA A 62 -0.01 -1.45 -0.68
C ALA A 62 -0.65 -0.17 -0.11
N SER A 63 -1.38 0.59 -0.93
CA SER A 63 -2.12 1.78 -0.48
C SER A 63 -1.22 2.77 0.30
N MET A 64 -1.50 3.06 1.57
CA MET A 64 -0.64 3.86 2.45
C MET A 64 0.82 3.36 2.48
N GLY A 65 1.05 2.05 2.44
CA GLY A 65 2.39 1.46 2.32
C GLY A 65 3.10 1.88 1.02
N GLY A 66 2.36 2.08 -0.07
CA GLY A 66 2.91 2.62 -1.32
C GLY A 66 3.37 4.08 -1.19
N MET A 67 2.64 4.89 -0.43
CA MET A 67 3.03 6.28 -0.12
C MET A 67 4.32 6.32 0.71
N ILE A 68 4.43 5.45 1.72
CA ILE A 68 5.65 5.31 2.53
C ILE A 68 6.81 4.83 1.65
N ALA A 69 6.57 3.89 0.74
CA ALA A 69 7.61 3.36 -0.14
C ALA A 69 8.15 4.44 -1.09
N MET A 70 7.28 5.24 -1.73
CA MET A 70 7.69 6.37 -2.57
C MET A 70 8.51 7.41 -1.77
N GLU A 71 8.08 7.71 -0.55
CA GLU A 71 8.80 8.64 0.33
C GLU A 71 10.16 8.08 0.78
N ALA A 72 10.26 6.79 1.07
CA ALA A 72 11.54 6.14 1.37
C ALA A 72 12.49 6.16 0.18
N THR A 73 11.98 5.95 -1.05
CA THR A 73 12.79 6.10 -2.28
C THR A 73 13.26 7.54 -2.46
N ARG A 74 12.43 8.54 -2.15
CA ARG A 74 12.85 9.95 -2.18
C ARG A 74 13.94 10.25 -1.15
N GLN A 75 13.85 9.70 0.05
CA GLN A 75 14.80 9.93 1.13
C GLN A 75 16.15 9.22 0.91
N ALA A 76 16.16 8.05 0.29
CA ALA A 76 17.36 7.26 0.06
C ALA A 76 17.36 6.54 -1.31
N PRO A 77 17.43 7.30 -2.42
CA PRO A 77 17.26 6.75 -3.77
C PRO A 77 18.30 5.67 -4.10
N ASP A 78 19.54 5.82 -3.66
CA ASP A 78 20.63 4.86 -3.92
C ASP A 78 20.46 3.52 -3.19
N ARG A 79 19.57 3.47 -2.19
CA ARG A 79 19.28 2.24 -1.43
C ARG A 79 18.11 1.46 -2.00
N ILE A 80 17.23 2.09 -2.78
CA ILE A 80 16.03 1.43 -3.27
C ILE A 80 16.26 0.93 -4.69
N VAL A 81 16.52 -0.37 -4.81
CA VAL A 81 16.85 -1.01 -6.09
C VAL A 81 15.61 -1.43 -6.88
N GLY A 82 14.43 -1.41 -6.25
CA GLY A 82 13.15 -1.55 -6.96
C GLY A 82 11.96 -1.17 -6.08
N LEU A 83 10.88 -0.76 -6.75
CA LEU A 83 9.65 -0.28 -6.11
C LEU A 83 8.39 -0.97 -6.70
N ALA A 84 7.63 -1.67 -5.88
CA ALA A 84 6.32 -2.20 -6.23
C ALA A 84 5.22 -1.41 -5.50
N LEU A 85 4.26 -0.88 -6.25
CA LEU A 85 3.18 -0.01 -5.79
C LEU A 85 1.84 -0.66 -6.11
N LEU A 86 1.12 -1.10 -5.09
CA LEU A 86 -0.15 -1.83 -5.23
C LEU A 86 -1.30 -0.93 -4.76
N GLY A 87 -2.20 -0.54 -5.66
CA GLY A 87 -3.40 0.23 -5.34
C GLY A 87 -3.08 1.47 -4.48
N THR A 88 -2.29 2.40 -5.00
CA THR A 88 -1.84 3.59 -4.26
C THR A 88 -1.95 4.85 -5.11
N ASN A 89 -1.67 6.01 -4.52
CA ASN A 89 -1.60 7.27 -5.24
C ASN A 89 -0.47 8.16 -4.71
N ALA A 90 0.00 9.09 -5.55
CA ALA A 90 1.06 10.04 -5.24
C ALA A 90 0.55 11.45 -4.91
N ARG A 91 -0.78 11.64 -4.89
CA ARG A 91 -1.41 12.95 -4.72
C ARG A 91 -1.43 13.36 -3.24
N PRO A 92 -1.38 14.66 -2.93
CA PRO A 92 -1.67 15.13 -1.59
C PRO A 92 -3.15 14.86 -1.25
N GLU A 93 -3.53 15.08 0.01
CA GLU A 93 -4.94 15.04 0.39
C GLU A 93 -5.72 16.19 -0.26
N THR A 94 -6.94 15.91 -0.71
CA THR A 94 -7.87 16.94 -1.18
C THR A 94 -8.74 17.45 -0.02
N PRO A 95 -9.27 18.69 -0.08
CA PRO A 95 -10.20 19.19 0.94
C PRO A 95 -11.39 18.25 1.17
N ASP A 96 -12.05 17.79 0.10
CA ASP A 96 -13.21 16.88 0.20
C ASP A 96 -12.85 15.56 0.90
N MET A 97 -11.69 14.97 0.60
CA MET A 97 -11.25 13.74 1.27
C MET A 97 -10.84 14.00 2.72
N ALA A 98 -10.27 15.17 3.02
CA ALA A 98 -9.95 15.57 4.38
C ALA A 98 -11.22 15.69 5.24
N GLU A 99 -12.29 16.29 4.71
CA GLU A 99 -13.60 16.38 5.38
C GLU A 99 -14.23 15.00 5.64
N LEU A 100 -14.15 14.09 4.66
CA LEU A 100 -14.61 12.71 4.84
C LEU A 100 -13.82 11.97 5.92
N ARG A 101 -12.50 12.19 5.99
CA ARG A 101 -11.64 11.60 7.03
C ARG A 101 -11.92 12.18 8.40
N GLU A 102 -12.13 13.49 8.54
CA GLU A 102 -12.52 14.10 9.82
C GLU A 102 -13.87 13.53 10.30
N SER A 103 -14.85 13.41 9.40
CA SER A 103 -16.13 12.78 9.72
C SER A 103 -15.97 11.33 10.20
N ALA A 104 -15.09 10.56 9.57
CA ALA A 104 -14.76 9.20 10.00
C ALA A 104 -14.03 9.18 11.36
N ILE A 105 -13.11 10.12 11.59
CA ILE A 105 -12.40 10.29 12.87
C ILE A 105 -13.40 10.52 14.01
N GLU A 106 -14.36 11.43 13.83
CA GLU A 106 -15.39 11.70 14.84
C GLU A 106 -16.22 10.45 15.17
N LEU A 107 -16.56 9.64 14.17
CA LEU A 107 -17.25 8.36 14.36
C LEU A 107 -16.38 7.34 15.12
N PHE A 108 -15.08 7.29 14.82
CA PHE A 108 -14.13 6.43 15.54
C PHE A 108 -14.00 6.85 17.01
N GLU A 109 -13.96 8.15 17.29
CA GLU A 109 -13.91 8.70 18.66
C GLU A 109 -15.18 8.37 19.46
N ARG A 110 -16.32 8.22 18.79
CA ARG A 110 -17.59 7.77 19.40
C ARG A 110 -17.73 6.25 19.54
N GLY A 111 -16.74 5.47 19.09
CA GLY A 111 -16.78 4.01 19.14
C GLY A 111 -17.57 3.35 18.01
N GLU A 112 -17.91 4.10 16.97
CA GLU A 112 -18.73 3.65 15.82
C GLU A 112 -17.85 3.11 14.66
N ALA A 113 -16.65 2.61 14.97
CA ALA A 113 -15.69 2.19 13.94
C ALA A 113 -16.20 1.03 13.07
N ARG A 114 -16.93 0.07 13.66
CA ARG A 114 -17.45 -1.08 12.91
C ARG A 114 -18.36 -0.65 11.76
N ASP A 115 -19.33 0.20 12.04
CA ASP A 115 -20.32 0.63 11.04
C ASP A 115 -19.65 1.38 9.87
N VAL A 116 -18.65 2.22 10.19
CA VAL A 116 -17.85 2.92 9.17
C VAL A 116 -17.04 1.95 8.32
N ILE A 117 -16.36 0.98 8.93
CA ILE A 117 -15.49 0.04 8.20
C ILE A 117 -16.32 -0.95 7.36
N GLU A 118 -17.45 -1.42 7.87
CA GLU A 118 -18.38 -2.29 7.12
C GLU A 118 -18.95 -1.57 5.89
N LEU A 119 -19.33 -0.29 6.02
CA LEU A 119 -19.76 0.51 4.88
C LEU A 119 -18.61 0.75 3.87
N ASN A 120 -17.42 1.06 4.36
CA ASN A 120 -16.24 1.28 3.52
C ASN A 120 -15.79 0.03 2.75
N ALA A 121 -16.09 -1.17 3.25
CA ALA A 121 -15.74 -2.42 2.57
C ALA A 121 -16.37 -2.52 1.16
N ALA A 122 -17.55 -1.89 0.94
CA ALA A 122 -18.18 -1.82 -0.39
C ALA A 122 -17.40 -0.97 -1.41
N PHE A 123 -16.44 -0.15 -0.95
CA PHE A 123 -15.53 0.62 -1.78
C PHE A 123 -14.15 -0.02 -1.89
N ALA A 124 -13.76 -0.82 -0.88
CA ALA A 124 -12.48 -1.51 -0.86
C ALA A 124 -12.42 -2.71 -1.83
N PHE A 125 -13.54 -3.38 -2.09
CA PHE A 125 -13.60 -4.58 -2.93
C PHE A 125 -14.32 -4.33 -4.26
N HIS A 126 -13.89 -5.02 -5.30
CA HIS A 126 -14.67 -5.11 -6.53
C HIS A 126 -15.97 -5.91 -6.29
N PRO A 127 -17.12 -5.53 -6.89
CA PRO A 127 -18.39 -6.21 -6.67
C PRO A 127 -18.38 -7.72 -6.92
N ALA A 128 -17.54 -8.22 -7.84
CA ALA A 128 -17.40 -9.65 -8.08
C ALA A 128 -16.71 -10.38 -6.92
N GLN A 129 -15.74 -9.73 -6.26
CA GLN A 129 -14.99 -10.31 -5.13
C GLN A 129 -15.75 -10.16 -3.81
N ALA A 130 -16.48 -9.05 -3.64
CA ALA A 130 -17.30 -8.78 -2.46
C ALA A 130 -18.45 -9.80 -2.25
N ARG A 131 -18.72 -10.67 -3.23
CA ARG A 131 -19.65 -11.80 -3.09
C ARG A 131 -19.16 -12.86 -2.10
N ASP A 132 -17.85 -12.94 -1.87
CA ASP A 132 -17.29 -13.76 -0.79
C ASP A 132 -17.41 -13.00 0.53
N ALA A 133 -18.49 -13.27 1.27
CA ALA A 133 -18.72 -12.67 2.58
C ALA A 133 -17.63 -13.01 3.60
N ALA A 134 -16.95 -14.16 3.47
CA ALA A 134 -15.87 -14.53 4.36
C ALA A 134 -14.61 -13.70 4.10
N LEU A 135 -14.32 -13.38 2.83
CA LEU A 135 -13.25 -12.46 2.43
C LEU A 135 -13.49 -11.06 3.00
N VAL A 136 -14.69 -10.51 2.79
CA VAL A 136 -15.07 -9.18 3.28
C VAL A 136 -14.98 -9.12 4.80
N ARG A 137 -15.50 -10.14 5.51
CA ARG A 137 -15.41 -10.20 6.97
C ARG A 137 -13.96 -10.24 7.48
N ARG A 138 -13.07 -11.02 6.84
CA ARG A 138 -11.64 -11.04 7.20
C ARG A 138 -11.00 -9.66 7.09
N TYR A 139 -11.35 -8.89 6.05
CA TYR A 139 -10.89 -7.51 5.90
C TYR A 139 -11.43 -6.59 7.00
N VAL A 140 -12.72 -6.66 7.29
CA VAL A 140 -13.33 -5.83 8.35
C VAL A 140 -12.68 -6.13 9.69
N ASP A 141 -12.53 -7.40 10.05
CA ASP A 141 -11.89 -7.80 11.31
C ASP A 141 -10.42 -7.35 11.37
N LEU A 142 -9.65 -7.53 10.29
CA LEU A 142 -8.28 -7.03 10.15
C LEU A 142 -8.17 -5.53 10.47
N VAL A 143 -9.02 -4.71 9.85
CA VAL A 143 -9.00 -3.25 10.01
C VAL A 143 -9.45 -2.85 11.42
N LEU A 144 -10.45 -3.52 12.00
CA LEU A 144 -10.95 -3.21 13.33
C LEU A 144 -9.97 -3.61 14.44
N ASP A 145 -9.19 -4.68 14.25
CA ASP A 145 -8.17 -5.12 15.20
C ASP A 145 -7.06 -4.07 15.42
N ALA A 146 -6.83 -3.17 14.46
CA ALA A 146 -5.92 -2.03 14.65
C ALA A 146 -6.39 -1.08 15.77
N GLY A 147 -7.70 -1.03 16.03
CA GLY A 147 -8.31 -0.18 17.04
C GLY A 147 -8.51 1.27 16.61
N ALA A 148 -9.49 1.93 17.23
CA ALA A 148 -9.89 3.31 16.90
C ALA A 148 -8.72 4.31 16.98
N ALA A 149 -7.87 4.20 18.00
CA ALA A 149 -6.71 5.06 18.15
C ALA A 149 -5.73 4.97 16.97
N GLN A 150 -5.59 3.78 16.35
CA GLN A 150 -4.77 3.60 15.16
C GLN A 150 -5.43 4.22 13.93
N LEU A 151 -6.71 3.92 13.73
CA LEU A 151 -7.51 4.45 12.62
C LEU A 151 -7.45 5.98 12.60
N ILE A 152 -7.62 6.63 13.75
CA ILE A 152 -7.55 8.08 13.88
C ILE A 152 -6.16 8.60 13.51
N ARG A 153 -5.09 8.04 14.10
CA ARG A 153 -3.72 8.49 13.81
C ARG A 153 -3.35 8.37 12.34
N GLN A 154 -3.70 7.26 11.70
CA GLN A 154 -3.37 7.04 10.29
C GLN A 154 -4.21 7.89 9.34
N ASN A 155 -5.47 8.16 9.67
CA ASN A 155 -6.26 9.14 8.90
C ASN A 155 -5.62 10.54 8.98
N ARG A 156 -5.19 10.99 10.16
CA ARG A 156 -4.46 12.26 10.31
C ARG A 156 -3.12 12.25 9.54
N ALA A 157 -2.39 11.14 9.56
CA ALA A 157 -1.15 10.98 8.79
C ALA A 157 -1.40 11.11 7.28
N LEU A 158 -2.48 10.51 6.77
CA LEU A 158 -2.87 10.60 5.36
C LEU A 158 -3.31 12.02 4.99
N MET A 159 -4.06 12.70 5.86
CA MET A 159 -4.45 14.10 5.62
C MET A 159 -3.25 15.03 5.52
N ALA A 160 -2.19 14.78 6.31
CA ALA A 160 -0.98 15.57 6.34
C ALA A 160 0.07 15.17 5.29
N ARG A 161 -0.24 14.22 4.39
CA ARG A 161 0.74 13.67 3.44
C ARG A 161 1.17 14.72 2.41
N PRO A 162 2.47 14.77 2.04
CA PRO A 162 2.94 15.67 0.99
C PRO A 162 2.52 15.18 -0.40
N ASP A 163 2.63 16.08 -1.38
CA ASP A 163 2.53 15.71 -2.80
C ASP A 163 3.82 15.01 -3.25
N ALA A 164 3.74 13.74 -3.62
CA ALA A 164 4.90 12.95 -4.04
C ALA A 164 5.23 13.13 -5.54
N ARG A 165 4.28 13.63 -6.34
CA ARG A 165 4.41 13.73 -7.81
C ARG A 165 5.66 14.47 -8.29
N PRO A 166 6.09 15.60 -7.68
CA PRO A 166 7.29 16.32 -8.10
C PRO A 166 8.58 15.50 -8.05
N HIS A 167 8.60 14.42 -7.25
CA HIS A 167 9.80 13.61 -7.05
C HIS A 167 9.81 12.34 -7.91
N LEU A 168 8.65 11.88 -8.40
CA LEU A 168 8.53 10.62 -9.14
C LEU A 168 9.39 10.59 -10.41
N ALA A 169 9.52 11.72 -11.11
CA ALA A 169 10.35 11.84 -12.30
C ALA A 169 11.85 11.65 -12.04
N ASN A 170 12.30 11.73 -10.79
CA ASN A 170 13.69 11.50 -10.39
C ASN A 170 13.92 10.08 -9.88
N LEU A 171 12.87 9.29 -9.68
CA LEU A 171 12.98 7.90 -9.25
C LEU A 171 13.35 7.04 -10.47
N ARG A 172 14.55 6.44 -10.43
CA ARG A 172 15.13 5.68 -11.55
C ARG A 172 15.11 4.16 -11.35
N CYS A 173 14.73 3.67 -10.16
CA CYS A 173 14.67 2.24 -9.94
C CYS A 173 13.55 1.59 -10.77
N PRO A 174 13.73 0.33 -11.21
CA PRO A 174 12.64 -0.46 -11.78
C PRO A 174 11.41 -0.38 -10.89
N THR A 175 10.26 -0.08 -11.50
CA THR A 175 9.01 0.12 -10.76
C THR A 175 7.90 -0.74 -11.34
N LEU A 176 7.13 -1.39 -10.48
CA LEU A 176 5.92 -2.12 -10.84
C LEU A 176 4.73 -1.43 -10.18
N VAL A 177 3.74 -1.04 -10.97
CA VAL A 177 2.48 -0.48 -10.50
C VAL A 177 1.39 -1.51 -10.78
N LEU A 178 0.80 -2.09 -9.73
CA LEU A 178 -0.39 -2.94 -9.88
C LEU A 178 -1.61 -2.18 -9.40
N CYS A 179 -2.69 -2.24 -10.18
CA CYS A 179 -3.96 -1.62 -9.82
C CYS A 179 -5.13 -2.52 -10.20
N GLY A 180 -6.10 -2.67 -9.30
CA GLY A 180 -7.39 -3.22 -9.66
C GLY A 180 -8.10 -2.29 -10.65
N ASP A 181 -8.74 -2.86 -11.67
CA ASP A 181 -9.51 -2.09 -12.66
C ASP A 181 -10.78 -1.45 -12.08
N GLY A 182 -11.26 -1.95 -10.95
CA GLY A 182 -12.39 -1.42 -10.19
C GLY A 182 -12.01 -0.84 -8.83
N ASP A 183 -10.76 -0.42 -8.63
CA ASP A 183 -10.35 0.26 -7.41
C ASP A 183 -11.09 1.61 -7.26
N ARG A 184 -11.84 1.76 -6.17
CA ARG A 184 -12.63 2.97 -5.87
C ARG A 184 -12.01 3.84 -4.79
N LEU A 185 -11.01 3.34 -4.06
CA LEU A 185 -10.31 4.09 -3.01
C LEU A 185 -9.12 4.84 -3.57
N THR A 186 -8.40 4.21 -4.51
CA THR A 186 -7.39 4.86 -5.34
C THR A 186 -7.71 4.61 -6.81
N PRO A 187 -8.56 5.48 -7.41
CA PRO A 187 -9.03 5.27 -8.77
C PRO A 187 -7.89 5.01 -9.76
N PRO A 188 -8.12 4.19 -10.81
CA PRO A 188 -7.13 3.82 -11.84
C PRO A 188 -6.27 4.98 -12.38
N GLU A 189 -6.82 6.19 -12.45
CA GLU A 189 -6.13 7.40 -12.89
C GLU A 189 -4.90 7.71 -12.02
N CYS A 190 -4.92 7.37 -10.73
CA CYS A 190 -3.78 7.54 -9.83
C CYS A 190 -2.61 6.64 -10.25
N SER A 191 -2.89 5.37 -10.57
CA SER A 191 -1.88 4.41 -11.02
C SER A 191 -1.34 4.78 -12.41
N ARG A 192 -2.19 5.30 -13.30
CA ARG A 192 -1.74 5.88 -14.59
C ARG A 192 -0.83 7.08 -14.40
N GLU A 193 -1.18 7.99 -13.47
CA GLU A 193 -0.37 9.17 -13.17
C GLU A 193 1.01 8.76 -12.66
N ILE A 194 1.09 7.86 -11.67
CA ILE A 194 2.36 7.32 -11.16
C ILE A 194 3.20 6.73 -12.30
N ALA A 195 2.62 5.83 -13.10
CA ALA A 195 3.34 5.17 -14.18
C ALA A 195 3.81 6.15 -15.27
N SER A 196 3.03 7.20 -15.54
CA SER A 196 3.42 8.24 -16.51
C SER A 196 4.57 9.13 -16.02
N LEU A 197 4.70 9.31 -14.71
CA LEU A 197 5.73 10.14 -14.10
C LEU A 197 7.04 9.37 -13.85
N MET A 198 7.00 8.04 -13.80
CA MET A 198 8.15 7.20 -13.49
C MET A 198 8.70 6.50 -14.76
N PRO A 199 9.90 6.83 -15.24
CA PRO A 199 10.39 6.36 -16.56
C PRO A 199 10.55 4.86 -16.72
N HIS A 200 10.70 4.13 -15.62
CA HIS A 200 10.91 2.68 -15.61
C HIS A 200 9.74 1.92 -14.95
N ALA A 201 8.55 2.53 -14.94
CA ALA A 201 7.36 1.90 -14.42
C ALA A 201 6.69 0.97 -15.44
N GLU A 202 6.42 -0.25 -14.99
CA GLU A 202 5.52 -1.20 -15.63
C GLU A 202 4.14 -1.09 -14.94
N LEU A 203 3.09 -0.73 -15.70
CA LEU A 203 1.72 -0.67 -15.19
C LEU A 203 0.96 -1.94 -15.56
N VAL A 204 0.47 -2.65 -14.55
CA VAL A 204 -0.29 -3.90 -14.69
C VAL A 204 -1.67 -3.75 -14.08
N TRP A 205 -2.70 -4.04 -14.87
CA TRP A 205 -4.09 -4.05 -14.43
C TRP A 205 -4.50 -5.43 -13.93
N VAL A 206 -5.17 -5.47 -12.79
CA VAL A 206 -5.78 -6.68 -12.25
C VAL A 206 -7.27 -6.65 -12.56
N ALA A 207 -7.72 -7.52 -13.47
CA ALA A 207 -9.10 -7.54 -13.92
C ALA A 207 -10.08 -8.00 -12.82
N GLU A 208 -11.25 -7.35 -12.75
CA GLU A 208 -12.30 -7.59 -11.76
C GLU A 208 -11.78 -7.54 -10.31
N CYS A 209 -10.96 -6.54 -10.01
CA CYS A 209 -10.28 -6.36 -8.73
C CYS A 209 -10.45 -4.94 -8.22
N GLY A 210 -10.70 -4.81 -6.92
CA GLY A 210 -10.80 -3.53 -6.23
C GLY A 210 -9.46 -3.10 -5.65
N HIS A 211 -9.52 -2.48 -4.48
CA HIS A 211 -8.36 -1.95 -3.77
C HIS A 211 -7.55 -3.00 -3.03
N MET A 212 -8.17 -4.12 -2.64
CA MET A 212 -7.54 -5.13 -1.79
C MET A 212 -6.87 -6.22 -2.64
N LEU A 213 -6.00 -5.83 -3.57
CA LEU A 213 -5.39 -6.69 -4.60
C LEU A 213 -4.85 -8.02 -4.05
N THR A 214 -4.13 -7.96 -2.93
CA THR A 214 -3.47 -9.12 -2.31
C THR A 214 -4.46 -10.13 -1.75
N MET A 215 -5.66 -9.68 -1.37
CA MET A 215 -6.74 -10.49 -0.82
C MET A 215 -7.73 -10.94 -1.90
N GLU A 216 -8.02 -10.06 -2.86
CA GLU A 216 -8.98 -10.28 -3.95
C GLU A 216 -8.46 -11.21 -5.04
N LYS A 217 -7.21 -11.00 -5.48
CA LYS A 217 -6.61 -11.75 -6.59
C LYS A 217 -5.20 -12.25 -6.22
N PRO A 218 -5.05 -12.98 -5.10
CA PRO A 218 -3.74 -13.38 -4.57
C PRO A 218 -2.89 -14.14 -5.59
N ALA A 219 -3.49 -15.06 -6.36
CA ALA A 219 -2.77 -15.83 -7.37
C ALA A 219 -2.19 -14.95 -8.49
N PHE A 220 -2.94 -13.95 -8.96
CA PHE A 220 -2.47 -13.01 -9.99
C PHE A 220 -1.34 -12.12 -9.44
N VAL A 221 -1.52 -11.58 -8.23
CA VAL A 221 -0.50 -10.78 -7.56
C VAL A 221 0.78 -11.60 -7.39
N ASN A 222 0.70 -12.86 -6.93
CA ASN A 222 1.86 -13.73 -6.75
C ASN A 222 2.58 -14.01 -8.07
N ALA A 223 1.83 -14.33 -9.13
CA ALA A 223 2.37 -14.62 -10.46
C ALA A 223 3.05 -13.40 -11.11
N THR A 224 2.70 -12.19 -10.68
CA THR A 224 3.27 -10.94 -11.20
C THR A 224 4.44 -10.46 -10.33
N LEU A 225 4.21 -10.33 -9.02
CA LEU A 225 5.14 -9.75 -8.07
C LEU A 225 6.40 -10.61 -7.89
N GLY A 226 6.24 -11.93 -7.70
CA GLY A 226 7.37 -12.82 -7.43
C GLY A 226 8.45 -12.79 -8.54
N PRO A 227 8.07 -13.07 -9.80
CA PRO A 227 9.02 -12.99 -10.91
C PRO A 227 9.59 -11.59 -11.12
N TRP A 228 8.83 -10.53 -10.89
CA TRP A 228 9.33 -9.17 -11.00
C TRP A 228 10.41 -8.87 -9.94
N VAL A 229 10.18 -9.23 -8.67
CA VAL A 229 11.15 -9.03 -7.59
C VAL A 229 12.45 -9.81 -7.87
N GLN A 230 12.36 -11.03 -8.37
CA GLN A 230 13.53 -11.83 -8.74
C GLN A 230 14.37 -11.14 -9.81
N ARG A 231 13.76 -10.65 -10.90
CA ARG A 231 14.47 -9.90 -11.95
C ARG A 231 15.16 -8.65 -11.41
N VAL A 232 14.50 -7.92 -10.51
CA VAL A 232 15.07 -6.72 -9.88
C VAL A 232 16.30 -7.07 -9.04
N ILE A 233 16.21 -8.13 -8.24
CA ILE A 233 17.30 -8.57 -7.36
C ILE A 233 18.49 -9.11 -8.17
N GLU A 234 18.24 -9.82 -9.26
CA GLU A 234 19.30 -10.33 -10.15
C GLU A 234 20.04 -9.21 -10.90
N ALA A 235 19.38 -8.08 -11.14
CA ALA A 235 19.95 -6.93 -11.84
C ALA A 235 20.68 -5.93 -10.93
N ALA A 236 20.59 -6.08 -9.60
CA ALA A 236 21.10 -5.15 -8.59
C ALA A 236 22.42 -5.63 -7.96
#